data_AF-A0AAD4NYR0-F1
#
_entry.id   AF-A0AAD4NYR0-F1
#
_cell.length_a   1.000
_cell.length_b   1.000
_cell.length_c   1.000
_cell.angle_alpha   90.00
_cell.angle_beta   90.00
_cell.angle_gamma   90.00
#
_symmetry.space_group_name_H-M   'P 1'
#
loop_
_entity.id
_entity.type
_entity.pdbx_description
1 polymer ?
#
loop_
_entity_poly.entity_id
_entity_poly.type
_entity_poly.pdbx_seq_one_letter_code
_entity_poly.pdbx_strand_id
1 'polypeptide(L)'
;MLQETLGSIRANDSWLYSYTKSFSGFAAKLSEAESKKITSMEGVVSVFPNSKTGLHTRRSWEFMGLPENVERAETESDIIVGVIDSGIWPESPSFSDKGLDPPPTKWKGICQSSSNFTDFSSKL
;
A
#
# COMPACT_ATOMS: atom_id res chain seq x y z
N MET A 1 -14.00 12.29 -20.32
CA MET A 1 -13.42 13.13 -19.26
C MET A 1 -12.05 13.72 -19.62
N LEU A 2 -10.92 12.99 -19.55
CA LEU A 2 -9.60 13.57 -19.86
C LEU A 2 -9.49 14.08 -21.31
N GLN A 3 -9.90 13.27 -22.30
CA GLN A 3 -9.89 13.67 -23.71
C GLN A 3 -10.77 14.89 -24.00
N GLU A 4 -11.92 14.99 -23.34
CA GLU A 4 -12.85 16.11 -23.45
C GLU A 4 -12.30 17.40 -22.83
N THR A 5 -11.48 17.26 -21.77
CA THR A 5 -10.87 18.40 -21.08
C THR A 5 -9.61 18.89 -21.80
N LEU A 6 -8.77 17.96 -22.25
CA LEU A 6 -7.38 18.21 -22.66
C LEU A 6 -7.12 18.03 -24.17
N GLY A 7 -8.06 17.41 -24.91
CA GLY A 7 -7.80 16.88 -26.25
C GLY A 7 -7.09 15.52 -26.21
N SER A 8 -7.18 14.76 -27.31
CA SER A 8 -6.74 13.35 -27.36
C SER A 8 -5.25 13.14 -27.05
N ILE A 9 -4.38 13.96 -27.67
CA ILE A 9 -2.92 13.84 -27.52
C ILE A 9 -2.49 14.09 -26.07
N ARG A 10 -2.91 15.23 -25.50
CA ARG A 10 -2.54 15.62 -24.13
C ARG A 10 -3.18 14.72 -23.08
N ALA A 11 -4.37 14.20 -23.34
CA ALA A 11 -5.00 13.25 -22.43
C ALA A 11 -4.15 11.99 -22.24
N ASN A 12 -3.55 11.47 -23.31
CA ASN A 12 -2.69 10.28 -23.24
C ASN A 12 -1.43 10.54 -22.41
N ASP A 13 -0.79 11.70 -22.60
CA ASP A 13 0.43 12.08 -21.86
C ASP A 13 0.17 12.43 -20.38
N SER A 14 -1.05 12.91 -20.09
CA SER A 14 -1.45 13.30 -18.73
C SER A 14 -1.81 12.11 -17.84
N TRP A 15 -2.26 10.99 -18.42
CA TRP A 15 -2.77 9.85 -17.68
C TRP A 15 -1.64 9.07 -16.99
N LEU A 16 -1.80 8.75 -15.70
CA LEU A 16 -0.80 8.02 -14.92
C LEU A 16 -1.28 6.64 -14.48
N TYR A 17 -2.53 6.56 -14.01
CA TYR A 17 -3.07 5.34 -13.44
C TYR A 17 -4.59 5.36 -13.43
N SER A 18 -5.22 4.17 -13.51
CA SER A 18 -6.66 3.99 -13.38
C SER A 18 -6.98 3.03 -12.23
N TYR A 19 -7.82 3.48 -11.31
CA TYR A 19 -8.35 2.71 -10.20
C TYR A 19 -9.70 2.13 -10.60
N THR A 20 -9.85 0.80 -10.53
CA THR A 20 -11.07 0.10 -10.96
C THR A 20 -11.60 -0.92 -9.96
N LYS A 21 -10.81 -1.28 -8.94
CA LYS A 21 -11.15 -2.35 -7.99
C LYS A 21 -11.93 -1.83 -6.79
N SER A 22 -11.32 -0.95 -6.00
CA SER A 22 -11.90 -0.45 -4.74
C SER A 22 -12.71 0.83 -4.91
N PHE A 23 -12.39 1.63 -5.94
CA PHE A 23 -13.14 2.81 -6.35
C PHE A 23 -12.91 3.06 -7.83
N SER A 24 -13.83 3.80 -8.46
CA SER A 24 -13.73 4.23 -9.85
C SER A 24 -13.06 5.60 -9.91
N GLY A 25 -11.82 5.66 -10.37
CA GLY A 25 -11.07 6.91 -10.44
C GLY A 25 -9.79 6.79 -11.26
N PHE A 26 -9.07 7.89 -11.41
CA PHE A 26 -7.79 7.92 -12.10
C PHE A 26 -6.85 8.97 -11.50
N ALA A 27 -5.55 8.81 -11.73
CA ALA A 27 -4.53 9.81 -11.45
C ALA A 27 -4.03 10.40 -12.79
N ALA A 28 -3.94 11.72 -12.86
CA ALA A 28 -3.45 12.42 -14.05
C ALA A 28 -2.66 13.69 -13.68
N LYS A 29 -1.73 14.09 -14.56
CA LYS A 29 -1.03 15.37 -14.50
C LYS A 29 -1.91 16.46 -15.11
N LEU A 30 -2.35 17.40 -14.28
CA LEU A 30 -3.26 18.48 -14.69
C LEU A 30 -2.71 19.82 -14.20
N SER A 31 -2.94 20.88 -14.96
CA SER A 31 -2.84 22.24 -14.45
C SER A 31 -4.02 22.55 -13.51
N GLU A 32 -3.89 23.60 -12.70
CA GLU A 32 -4.95 24.02 -11.78
C GLU A 32 -6.25 24.41 -12.51
N ALA A 33 -6.13 25.00 -13.71
CA ALA A 33 -7.31 25.33 -14.52
C ALA A 33 -8.02 24.06 -15.04
N GLU A 34 -7.24 23.05 -15.44
CA GLU A 34 -7.78 21.78 -15.93
C GLU A 34 -8.42 20.95 -14.81
N SER A 35 -7.84 20.96 -13.62
CA SER A 35 -8.43 20.28 -12.46
C SER A 35 -9.77 20.90 -12.08
N LYS A 36 -9.89 22.24 -12.06
CA LYS A 36 -11.16 22.95 -11.82
C LYS A 36 -12.24 22.60 -12.84
N LYS A 37 -11.86 22.47 -14.12
CA LYS A 37 -12.78 22.05 -15.18
C LYS A 37 -13.29 20.62 -14.93
N ILE A 38 -12.40 19.69 -14.60
CA ILE A 38 -12.76 18.30 -14.30
C ILE A 38 -13.66 18.20 -13.06
N THR A 39 -13.37 18.95 -11.99
CA THR A 39 -14.20 18.96 -10.77
C THR A 39 -15.67 19.31 -11.05
N SER A 40 -15.94 20.07 -12.11
CA SER A 40 -17.30 20.49 -12.47
C SER A 40 -18.02 19.52 -13.42
N MET A 41 -17.36 18.43 -13.84
CA MET A 41 -17.96 17.48 -14.78
C MET A 41 -18.89 16.50 -14.07
N GLU A 42 -19.97 16.12 -14.74
CA GLU A 42 -20.87 15.09 -14.26
C GLU A 42 -20.12 13.76 -14.00
N GLY A 43 -20.42 13.11 -12.88
CA GLY A 43 -19.76 11.87 -12.46
C GLY A 43 -18.45 12.05 -11.71
N VAL A 44 -17.93 13.28 -11.55
CA VAL A 44 -16.78 13.56 -10.68
C VAL A 44 -17.25 13.86 -9.27
N VAL A 45 -16.89 12.98 -8.32
CA VAL A 45 -17.22 13.17 -6.90
C VAL A 45 -16.24 14.13 -6.23
N SER A 46 -14.95 13.99 -6.49
CA SER A 46 -13.91 14.85 -5.93
C SER A 46 -12.62 14.81 -6.75
N VAL A 47 -11.85 15.89 -6.69
CA VAL A 47 -10.51 16.00 -7.26
C VAL A 47 -9.61 16.59 -6.18
N PHE A 48 -8.48 15.94 -5.91
CA PHE A 48 -7.51 16.39 -4.91
C PHE A 48 -6.09 16.31 -5.47
N PRO A 49 -5.20 17.24 -5.08
CA PRO A 49 -3.82 17.21 -5.50
C PRO A 49 -3.08 16.00 -4.90
N ASN A 50 -2.32 15.30 -5.73
CA ASN A 50 -1.45 14.24 -5.25
C ASN A 50 -0.34 14.84 -4.36
N SER A 51 -0.22 14.34 -3.13
CA SER A 51 0.73 14.83 -2.14
C SER A 51 1.64 13.69 -1.69
N LYS A 52 2.94 13.98 -1.52
CA LYS A 52 3.86 13.01 -0.91
C LYS A 52 3.72 13.06 0.60
N THR A 53 3.58 11.92 1.23
CA THR A 53 3.67 11.79 2.69
C THR A 53 5.10 11.45 3.08
N GLY A 54 5.58 12.06 4.17
CA GLY A 54 6.88 11.73 4.76
C GLY A 54 6.79 10.53 5.70
N LEU A 55 7.93 9.87 5.96
CA LEU A 55 8.00 8.80 6.97
C LEU A 55 7.86 9.41 8.36
N HIS A 56 6.94 8.87 9.17
CA HIS A 56 6.66 9.38 10.51
C HIS A 56 7.57 8.79 11.59
N THR A 57 7.94 7.52 11.48
CA THR A 57 8.84 6.87 12.44
C THR A 57 9.55 5.67 11.80
N ARG A 58 10.71 5.31 12.35
CA ARG A 58 11.38 4.01 12.10
C ARG A 58 11.41 3.12 13.35
N ARG A 59 10.86 3.62 14.47
CA ARG A 59 10.88 2.98 15.80
C ARG A 59 9.46 2.82 16.32
N SER A 60 8.69 1.94 15.69
CA SER A 60 7.26 1.79 15.97
C SER A 60 6.97 1.39 17.42
N TRP A 61 7.80 0.53 18.02
CA TRP A 61 7.62 0.06 19.41
C TRP A 61 7.70 1.21 20.41
N GLU A 62 8.76 2.01 20.33
CA GLU A 62 8.98 3.20 21.15
C GLU A 62 7.93 4.28 20.85
N PHE A 63 7.61 4.50 19.57
CA PHE A 63 6.61 5.48 19.14
C PHE A 63 5.20 5.19 19.71
N MET A 64 4.83 3.93 19.85
CA MET A 64 3.56 3.51 20.44
C MET A 64 3.59 3.41 21.97
N GLY A 65 4.77 3.54 22.60
CA GLY A 65 4.93 3.39 24.05
C GLY A 65 4.66 1.97 24.55
N LEU A 66 4.95 0.95 23.74
CA LEU A 66 4.72 -0.44 24.14
C LEU A 66 5.80 -0.92 25.14
N PRO A 67 5.44 -1.72 26.16
CA PRO A 67 6.41 -2.29 27.09
C PRO A 67 7.30 -3.32 26.38
N GLU A 68 8.56 -3.46 26.78
CA GLU A 68 9.48 -4.45 26.18
C GLU A 68 9.08 -5.90 26.51
N ASN A 69 8.47 -6.11 27.68
CA ASN A 69 8.02 -7.42 28.14
C ASN A 69 6.50 -7.49 28.09
N VAL A 70 5.97 -8.40 27.28
CA VAL A 70 4.53 -8.64 27.10
C VAL A 70 4.26 -10.12 27.34
N GLU A 71 3.31 -10.44 28.21
CA GLU A 71 2.76 -11.80 28.30
C GLU A 71 1.96 -12.09 27.03
N ARG A 72 2.36 -13.13 26.29
CA ARG A 72 1.75 -13.47 25.01
C ARG A 72 0.40 -14.15 25.24
N ALA A 73 -0.63 -13.68 24.55
CA ALA A 73 -1.96 -14.31 24.58
C ALA A 73 -2.21 -15.18 23.34
N GLU A 74 -3.02 -16.23 23.45
CA GLU A 74 -3.42 -17.08 22.30
C GLU A 74 -4.13 -16.28 21.20
N THR A 75 -4.75 -15.15 21.55
CA THR A 75 -5.43 -14.23 20.63
C THR A 75 -4.50 -13.54 19.62
N GLU A 76 -3.18 -13.70 19.73
CA GLU A 76 -2.19 -13.13 18.83
C GLU A 76 -1.90 -14.01 17.59
N SER A 77 -2.62 -15.12 17.44
CA SER A 77 -2.52 -16.04 16.30
C SER A 77 -3.64 -15.84 15.27
N ASP A 78 -3.49 -16.40 14.07
CA ASP A 78 -4.47 -16.32 12.97
C ASP A 78 -4.85 -14.89 12.50
N ILE A 79 -3.95 -13.91 12.61
CA ILE A 79 -4.19 -12.51 12.17
C ILE A 79 -3.34 -12.19 10.95
N ILE A 80 -3.93 -11.50 9.96
CA ILE A 80 -3.21 -10.95 8.80
C ILE A 80 -3.10 -9.44 8.99
N VAL A 81 -1.88 -8.93 9.11
CA VAL A 81 -1.59 -7.50 9.23
C VAL A 81 -1.02 -6.98 7.92
N GLY A 82 -1.72 -6.05 7.27
CA GLY A 82 -1.24 -5.36 6.07
C GLY A 82 -0.43 -4.11 6.44
N VAL A 83 0.82 -4.04 6.00
CA VAL A 83 1.70 -2.88 6.22
C VAL A 83 1.96 -2.19 4.88
N ILE A 84 1.54 -0.92 4.77
CA ILE A 84 1.81 -0.06 3.61
C ILE A 84 2.90 0.93 4.02
N ASP A 85 4.16 0.59 3.73
CA ASP A 85 5.34 1.39 4.07
C ASP A 85 6.36 1.37 2.92
N SER A 86 7.55 1.91 3.17
CA SER A 86 8.72 1.91 2.30
C SER A 86 9.34 0.53 2.06
N GLY A 87 8.94 -0.49 2.83
CA GLY A 87 9.40 -1.86 2.69
C GLY A 87 9.63 -2.53 4.04
N ILE A 88 10.29 -3.68 3.99
CA ILE A 88 10.67 -4.49 5.16
C ILE A 88 12.10 -5.01 4.96
N TRP A 89 12.82 -5.26 6.06
CA TRP A 89 14.12 -5.91 6.04
C TRP A 89 13.96 -7.37 6.50
N PRO A 90 13.63 -8.31 5.59
CA PRO A 90 13.15 -9.63 5.98
C PRO A 90 14.27 -10.54 6.49
N GLU A 91 15.55 -10.20 6.24
CA GLU A 91 16.71 -10.91 6.81
C GLU A 91 16.97 -10.56 8.28
N SER A 92 16.26 -9.57 8.83
CA SER A 92 16.38 -9.24 10.25
C SER A 92 15.97 -10.43 11.13
N PRO A 93 16.71 -10.75 12.21
CA PRO A 93 16.33 -11.81 13.14
C PRO A 93 14.91 -11.68 13.72
N SER A 94 14.37 -10.46 13.77
CA SER A 94 13.00 -10.18 14.22
C SER A 94 11.92 -10.79 13.33
N PHE A 95 12.24 -11.20 12.10
CA PHE A 95 11.32 -11.89 11.18
C PHE A 95 11.54 -13.41 11.12
N SER A 96 12.26 -14.00 12.08
CA SER A 96 12.38 -15.45 12.18
C SER A 96 11.01 -16.09 12.48
N ASP A 97 10.69 -17.11 11.69
CA ASP A 97 9.49 -17.94 11.83
C ASP A 97 9.64 -19.07 12.88
N LYS A 98 10.79 -19.14 13.56
CA LYS A 98 11.09 -20.24 14.48
C LYS A 98 10.13 -20.24 15.67
N GLY A 99 9.33 -21.30 15.77
CA GLY A 99 8.36 -21.49 16.85
C GLY A 99 7.02 -20.81 16.60
N LEU A 100 6.76 -20.34 15.37
CA LEU A 100 5.45 -19.86 14.94
C LEU A 100 4.71 -20.96 14.16
N ASP A 101 3.38 -20.94 14.27
CA ASP A 101 2.49 -21.78 13.48
C ASP A 101 2.49 -21.36 12.00
N PRO A 102 2.01 -22.24 11.10
CA PRO A 102 1.86 -21.89 9.68
C PRO A 102 1.01 -20.63 9.47
N PRO A 103 1.19 -19.92 8.34
CA PRO A 103 0.36 -18.76 8.00
C PRO A 103 -1.13 -19.08 8.01
N PRO A 104 -1.99 -18.09 8.36
CA PRO A 104 -3.45 -18.23 8.33
C PRO A 104 -3.95 -18.86 7.03
N THR A 105 -4.81 -19.88 7.10
CA THR A 105 -5.35 -20.58 5.90
C THR A 105 -6.16 -19.65 4.98
N LYS A 106 -6.67 -18.53 5.53
CA LYS A 106 -7.36 -17.47 4.79
C LYS A 106 -6.42 -16.54 4.01
N TRP A 107 -5.11 -16.61 4.22
CA TRP A 107 -4.12 -15.85 3.46
C TRP A 107 -4.04 -16.40 2.03
N LYS A 108 -4.19 -15.50 1.04
CA LYS A 108 -4.15 -15.83 -0.39
C LYS A 108 -3.02 -15.12 -1.14
N GLY A 109 -2.12 -14.48 -0.41
CA GLY A 109 -0.97 -13.81 -1.00
C GLY A 109 0.16 -14.78 -1.33
N ILE A 110 1.19 -14.26 -1.97
CA ILE A 110 2.37 -15.02 -2.36
C ILE A 110 3.53 -14.60 -1.47
N CYS A 111 4.29 -15.58 -1.02
CA CYS A 111 5.59 -15.38 -0.38
C CYS A 111 6.60 -14.98 -1.46
N GLN A 112 7.17 -13.77 -1.38
CA GLN A 112 8.17 -13.35 -2.36
C GLN A 112 9.55 -13.91 -2.02
N SER A 113 10.16 -14.56 -3.00
CA SER A 113 11.57 -14.98 -2.99
C SER A 113 12.41 -14.04 -3.84
N SER A 114 13.54 -13.60 -3.31
CA SER A 114 14.56 -12.88 -4.08
C SER A 114 15.86 -13.68 -4.09
N SER A 115 16.81 -13.38 -4.97
CA SER A 115 18.04 -14.16 -5.12
C SER A 115 18.93 -14.22 -3.87
N ASN A 116 18.72 -13.35 -2.88
CA ASN A 116 19.36 -13.38 -1.56
C ASN A 116 18.39 -13.80 -0.43
N PHE A 117 17.20 -14.27 -0.77
CA PHE A 117 16.11 -14.53 0.15
C PHE A 117 15.51 -15.91 -0.11
N THR A 118 15.76 -16.87 0.79
CA THR A 118 15.07 -18.17 0.73
C THR A 118 13.61 -17.98 1.13
N ASP A 119 12.76 -18.41 0.21
CA ASP A 119 11.31 -18.36 0.20
C ASP A 119 10.64 -18.62 1.55
N PHE A 120 9.68 -17.79 1.96
CA PHE A 120 8.74 -18.12 3.05
C PHE A 120 7.89 -19.36 2.70
N SER A 121 7.79 -19.75 1.42
CA SER A 121 7.13 -20.98 0.98
C SER A 121 8.04 -22.21 0.90
N SER A 122 9.36 -22.06 1.10
CA SER A 122 10.31 -23.18 1.01
C SER A 122 10.43 -24.03 2.27
N LYS A 123 9.56 -23.79 3.27
CA LYS A 123 9.42 -24.63 4.46
C LYS A 123 7.96 -25.00 4.76
N LEU A 124 7.19 -25.26 3.70
CA LEU A 124 5.98 -26.10 3.77
C LEU A 124 6.38 -27.58 3.82
#